data_AF-A0A522Z2W9-F1
#
_entry.id   AF-A0A522Z2W9-F1
#
_cell.length_a   1.000
_cell.length_b   1.000
_cell.length_c   1.000
_cell.angle_alpha   90.00
_cell.angle_beta   90.00
_cell.angle_gamma   90.00
#
_symmetry.space_group_name_H-M   'P 1'
#
loop_
_entity.id
_entity.type
_entity.pdbx_description
1 polymer ?
#
loop_
_entity_poly.entity_id
_entity_poly.type
_entity_poly.pdbx_seq_one_letter_code
_entity_poly.pdbx_strand_id
1 'polypeptide(L)'
;KYKSIQILPAEEITTDTGAHVIAYGISKEIKADLTLEEIIDEIKKQDAVSCAPHPFSLLDALREKAKMCDLVEIFNSNNVDVISNARATKFSLDNHKIGIAGSDSHVLSTLGRCVNLVESENTLDDVLYAMKHSRITIQNTGYAHEKETLEHIKYKINNSKDYLAEYIREHYPNSQWMFSLLLRMYDLNQNSYLWSLIYKLSVYLMKRISKKINLLDYDVSPLKNRNIADMLRMAV
;
A
#
# COMPACT_ATOMS: atom_id res chain seq x y z
N LYS A 1 -5.25 -25.49 -14.18
CA LYS A 1 -5.40 -25.29 -12.72
C LYS A 1 -6.18 -24.02 -12.39
N TYR A 2 -5.99 -22.90 -13.12
CA TYR A 2 -6.70 -21.63 -12.89
C TYR A 2 -8.05 -21.47 -13.64
N LYS A 3 -8.59 -22.53 -14.25
CA LYS A 3 -9.84 -22.46 -15.05
C LYS A 3 -11.09 -22.17 -14.21
N SER A 4 -10.99 -22.25 -12.89
CA SER A 4 -12.10 -22.08 -11.93
C SER A 4 -11.95 -20.84 -11.04
N ILE A 5 -11.01 -19.93 -11.35
CA ILE A 5 -10.87 -18.65 -10.65
C ILE A 5 -11.32 -17.55 -11.60
N GLN A 6 -12.34 -16.81 -11.18
CA GLN A 6 -12.77 -15.61 -11.88
C GLN A 6 -11.85 -14.46 -11.50
N ILE A 7 -11.33 -13.77 -12.52
CA ILE A 7 -10.49 -12.58 -12.35
C ILE A 7 -11.37 -11.39 -12.71
N LEU A 8 -11.58 -10.51 -11.72
CA LEU A 8 -12.32 -9.27 -11.90
C LEU A 8 -11.32 -8.13 -12.14
N PRO A 9 -11.61 -7.20 -13.07
CA PRO A 9 -10.71 -6.10 -13.34
C PRO A 9 -10.65 -5.14 -12.15
N ALA A 10 -9.44 -4.67 -11.84
CA ALA A 10 -9.21 -3.62 -10.87
C ALA A 10 -7.91 -2.89 -11.21
N GLU A 11 -7.80 -1.65 -10.75
CA GLU A 11 -6.61 -0.81 -10.94
C GLU A 11 -6.32 -0.03 -9.66
N GLU A 12 -5.05 0.16 -9.35
CA GLU A 12 -4.59 1.07 -8.30
C GLU A 12 -3.99 2.32 -8.97
N ILE A 13 -4.65 3.46 -8.77
CA ILE A 13 -4.35 4.73 -9.41
C ILE A 13 -3.58 5.60 -8.43
N THR A 14 -2.46 6.16 -8.88
CA THR A 14 -1.72 7.21 -8.16
C THR A 14 -2.30 8.59 -8.49
N THR A 15 -2.76 9.30 -7.46
CA THR A 15 -3.28 10.68 -7.54
C THR A 15 -2.16 11.71 -7.78
N ASP A 16 -2.52 12.94 -8.15
CA ASP A 16 -1.64 14.12 -8.22
C ASP A 16 -0.83 14.39 -6.94
N THR A 17 -1.32 13.93 -5.78
CA THR A 17 -0.63 14.04 -4.49
C THR A 17 0.28 12.86 -4.16
N GLY A 18 0.37 11.86 -5.04
CA GLY A 18 1.08 10.59 -4.82
C GLY A 18 0.30 9.57 -3.97
N ALA A 19 -0.88 9.92 -3.46
CA ALA A 19 -1.75 8.97 -2.75
C ALA A 19 -2.40 7.97 -3.70
N HIS A 20 -2.81 6.81 -3.19
CA HIS A 20 -3.42 5.76 -4.01
C HIS A 20 -4.94 5.64 -3.83
N VAL A 21 -5.62 5.21 -4.89
CA VAL A 21 -7.05 4.84 -4.93
C VAL A 21 -7.16 3.52 -5.70
N ILE A 22 -7.93 2.56 -5.20
CA ILE A 22 -8.26 1.35 -5.96
C ILE A 22 -9.63 1.49 -6.61
N ALA A 23 -9.71 1.19 -7.90
CA ALA A 23 -10.94 1.10 -8.67
C ALA A 23 -11.24 -0.36 -9.00
N TYR A 24 -12.32 -0.92 -8.46
CA TYR A 24 -12.78 -2.28 -8.79
C TYR A 24 -13.86 -2.23 -9.87
N GLY A 25 -13.70 -3.04 -10.91
CA GLY A 25 -14.71 -3.23 -11.96
C GLY A 25 -14.61 -2.29 -13.15
N ILE A 26 -13.48 -1.59 -13.31
CA ILE A 26 -13.29 -0.68 -14.46
C ILE A 26 -13.06 -1.46 -15.77
N SER A 27 -13.40 -0.82 -16.89
CA SER A 27 -13.17 -1.34 -18.24
C SER A 27 -12.18 -0.49 -19.04
N LYS A 28 -11.93 0.75 -18.61
CA LYS A 28 -10.98 1.69 -19.17
C LYS A 28 -10.05 2.18 -18.07
N GLU A 29 -8.76 2.17 -18.40
CA GLU A 29 -7.68 2.74 -17.58
C GLU A 29 -8.01 4.17 -17.16
N ILE A 30 -7.78 4.49 -15.89
CA ILE A 30 -7.88 5.84 -15.35
C ILE A 30 -6.48 6.41 -15.27
N LYS A 31 -6.28 7.59 -15.88
CA LYS A 31 -4.96 8.22 -15.91
C LYS A 31 -4.47 8.55 -14.49
N ALA A 32 -3.18 8.33 -14.26
CA ALA A 32 -2.48 8.80 -13.08
C ALA A 32 -2.38 10.35 -13.06
N ASP A 33 -1.97 10.89 -11.91
CA ASP A 33 -1.74 12.32 -11.66
C ASP A 33 -2.99 13.21 -11.79
N LEU A 34 -4.18 12.60 -11.74
CA LEU A 34 -5.45 13.29 -11.58
C LEU A 34 -5.73 13.60 -10.11
N THR A 35 -6.58 14.59 -9.86
CA THR A 35 -7.09 14.85 -8.51
C THR A 35 -7.94 13.67 -8.02
N LEU A 36 -8.05 13.51 -6.71
CA LEU A 36 -8.91 12.47 -6.12
C LEU A 36 -10.36 12.59 -6.61
N GLU A 37 -10.87 13.83 -6.69
CA GLU A 37 -12.21 14.15 -7.17
C GLU A 37 -12.43 13.63 -8.61
N GLU A 38 -11.49 13.92 -9.51
CA GLU A 38 -11.54 13.45 -10.90
C GLU A 38 -11.47 11.93 -11.00
N ILE A 39 -10.60 11.29 -10.22
CA ILE A 39 -10.50 9.82 -10.19
C ILE A 39 -11.81 9.20 -9.73
N ILE A 40 -12.41 9.71 -8.65
CA ILE A 40 -13.68 9.20 -8.13
C ILE A 40 -14.80 9.39 -9.17
N ASP A 41 -14.81 10.50 -9.90
CA ASP A 41 -15.79 10.73 -10.96
C ASP A 41 -15.57 9.78 -12.16
N GLU A 42 -14.34 9.49 -12.56
CA GLU A 42 -14.05 8.49 -13.60
C GLU A 42 -14.45 7.06 -13.18
N ILE A 43 -14.24 6.69 -11.90
CA ILE A 43 -14.70 5.41 -11.36
C ILE A 43 -16.24 5.34 -11.44
N LYS A 44 -16.94 6.40 -11.02
CA LYS A 44 -18.41 6.44 -11.07
C LYS A 44 -18.96 6.37 -12.49
N LYS A 45 -18.33 7.03 -13.47
CA LYS A 45 -18.74 6.96 -14.90
C LYS A 45 -18.68 5.55 -15.47
N GLN A 46 -17.92 4.65 -14.85
CA GLN A 46 -17.79 3.25 -15.24
C GLN A 46 -18.63 2.30 -14.37
N ASP A 47 -19.52 2.82 -13.53
CA ASP A 47 -20.32 2.06 -12.54
C ASP A 47 -19.47 1.20 -11.57
N ALA A 48 -18.17 1.52 -11.46
CA ALA A 48 -17.18 0.81 -10.66
C ALA A 48 -17.26 1.18 -9.16
N VAL A 49 -16.44 0.52 -8.34
CA VAL A 49 -16.34 0.75 -6.88
C VAL A 49 -14.99 1.37 -6.54
N SER A 50 -15.01 2.46 -5.78
CA SER A 50 -13.80 3.10 -5.27
C SER A 50 -13.42 2.57 -3.89
N CYS A 51 -12.13 2.36 -3.66
CA CYS A 51 -11.58 1.98 -2.36
C CYS A 51 -10.39 2.85 -2.02
N ALA A 52 -10.32 3.31 -0.77
CA ALA A 52 -9.13 3.94 -0.21
C ALA A 52 -8.18 2.86 0.32
N PRO A 53 -7.12 2.45 -0.41
CA PRO A 53 -6.13 1.52 0.09
C PRO A 53 -5.32 2.18 1.21
N HIS A 54 -4.98 1.38 2.22
CA HIS A 54 -4.07 1.71 3.32
C HIS A 54 -4.08 3.20 3.72
N PRO A 55 -5.24 3.80 4.07
CA PRO A 55 -5.42 5.25 4.16
C PRO A 55 -4.58 5.92 5.25
N PHE A 56 -4.04 5.12 6.19
CA PHE A 56 -3.18 5.56 7.29
C PHE A 56 -1.77 4.93 7.25
N SER A 57 -1.33 4.36 6.12
CA SER A 57 0.07 3.96 5.91
C SER A 57 1.01 5.17 5.91
N LEU A 58 2.31 4.98 6.10
CA LEU A 58 3.24 6.12 6.20
C LEU A 58 3.31 6.99 4.94
N LEU A 59 3.19 6.37 3.76
CA LEU A 59 3.35 6.98 2.45
C LEU A 59 2.10 6.72 1.60
N ASP A 60 1.90 7.52 0.56
CA ASP A 60 0.94 7.25 -0.54
C ASP A 60 -0.51 7.05 -0.08
N ALA A 61 -0.94 7.85 0.88
CA ALA A 61 -2.17 7.60 1.62
C ALA A 61 -3.12 8.80 1.66
N LEU A 62 -4.41 8.53 1.47
CA LEU A 62 -5.45 9.55 1.37
C LEU A 62 -5.81 10.22 2.70
N ARG A 63 -5.52 9.59 3.85
CA ARG A 63 -5.89 10.10 5.18
C ARG A 63 -7.38 10.41 5.24
N GLU A 64 -7.75 11.59 5.75
CA GLU A 64 -9.13 12.05 5.87
C GLU A 64 -9.90 12.11 4.53
N LYS A 65 -9.18 12.24 3.40
CA LYS A 65 -9.83 12.21 2.08
C LYS A 65 -10.35 10.81 1.70
N ALA A 66 -9.95 9.76 2.43
CA ALA A 66 -10.48 8.40 2.25
C ALA A 66 -12.02 8.34 2.39
N LYS A 67 -12.65 9.32 3.06
CA LYS A 67 -14.10 9.44 3.17
C LYS A 67 -14.81 9.64 1.82
N MET A 68 -14.07 9.99 0.76
CA MET A 68 -14.62 10.17 -0.58
C MET A 68 -14.81 8.86 -1.33
N CYS A 69 -14.12 7.78 -0.90
CA CYS A 69 -14.27 6.45 -1.48
C CYS A 69 -15.49 5.71 -0.92
N ASP A 70 -15.97 4.71 -1.66
CA ASP A 70 -17.05 3.82 -1.24
C ASP A 70 -16.57 2.89 -0.11
N LEU A 71 -15.38 2.32 -0.29
CA LEU A 71 -14.74 1.39 0.63
C LEU A 71 -13.48 1.96 1.26
N VAL A 72 -13.12 1.43 2.42
CA VAL A 72 -11.87 1.75 3.12
C VAL A 72 -11.14 0.46 3.45
N GLU A 73 -9.86 0.37 3.08
CA GLU A 73 -9.02 -0.75 3.52
C GLU A 73 -8.63 -0.55 4.99
N ILE A 74 -9.31 -1.27 5.88
CA ILE A 74 -9.08 -1.21 7.33
C ILE A 74 -7.94 -2.14 7.77
N PHE A 75 -7.56 -3.09 6.92
CA PHE A 75 -6.42 -3.95 7.14
C PHE A 75 -5.61 -4.17 5.86
N ASN A 76 -4.40 -3.62 5.82
CA ASN A 76 -3.40 -3.92 4.80
C ASN A 76 -2.32 -4.86 5.37
N SER A 77 -1.96 -5.92 4.64
CA SER A 77 -0.95 -6.90 5.07
C SER A 77 0.47 -6.33 5.16
N ASN A 78 0.79 -5.33 4.33
CA ASN A 78 2.12 -4.72 4.24
C ASN A 78 2.29 -3.48 5.13
N ASN A 79 1.25 -3.09 5.89
CA ASN A 79 1.40 -1.99 6.84
C ASN A 79 2.52 -2.30 7.84
N VAL A 80 3.43 -1.34 8.01
CA VAL A 80 4.65 -1.50 8.83
C VAL A 80 4.35 -1.71 10.32
N ASP A 81 3.11 -1.44 10.73
CA ASP A 81 2.64 -1.56 12.10
C ASP A 81 1.12 -1.76 12.22
N VAL A 82 0.70 -2.02 13.46
CA VAL A 82 -0.69 -2.25 13.83
C VAL A 82 -1.48 -0.95 14.02
N ILE A 83 -0.81 0.19 14.22
CA ILE A 83 -1.41 1.50 14.49
C ILE A 83 -2.11 2.01 13.23
N SER A 84 -1.49 1.87 12.05
CA SER A 84 -2.11 2.26 10.78
C SER A 84 -3.43 1.54 10.53
N ASN A 85 -3.47 0.21 10.71
CA ASN A 85 -4.72 -0.57 10.56
C ASN A 85 -5.74 -0.21 11.65
N ALA A 86 -5.30 0.00 12.89
CA ALA A 86 -6.20 0.44 13.98
C ALA A 86 -6.81 1.82 13.70
N ARG A 87 -6.02 2.77 13.18
CA ARG A 87 -6.51 4.10 12.77
C ARG A 87 -7.49 3.99 11.60
N ALA A 88 -7.21 3.15 10.62
CA ALA A 88 -8.11 2.89 9.50
C ALA A 88 -9.46 2.30 9.96
N THR A 89 -9.41 1.33 10.88
CA THR A 89 -10.61 0.74 11.49
C THR A 89 -11.44 1.80 12.22
N LYS A 90 -10.80 2.61 13.08
CA LYS A 90 -11.48 3.71 13.78
C LYS A 90 -12.09 4.72 12.81
N PHE A 91 -11.34 5.15 11.81
CA PHE A 91 -11.82 6.08 10.78
C PHE A 91 -13.04 5.54 10.03
N SER A 92 -13.01 4.25 9.67
CA SER A 92 -14.13 3.58 9.00
C SER A 92 -15.39 3.60 9.85
N LEU A 93 -15.28 3.34 11.15
CA LEU A 93 -16.39 3.42 12.09
C LEU A 93 -16.92 4.85 12.24
N ASP A 94 -16.02 5.82 12.45
CA ASP A 94 -16.37 7.23 12.69
C ASP A 94 -17.03 7.89 11.45
N ASN A 95 -16.73 7.40 10.24
CA ASN A 95 -17.28 7.90 8.97
C ASN A 95 -18.32 6.98 8.31
N HIS A 96 -18.77 5.93 9.02
CA HIS A 96 -19.73 4.94 8.50
C HIS A 96 -19.34 4.34 7.14
N LYS A 97 -18.06 4.00 6.99
CA LYS A 97 -17.50 3.38 5.78
C LYS A 97 -17.47 1.86 5.87
N ILE A 98 -17.59 1.23 4.71
CA ILE A 98 -17.47 -0.22 4.56
C ILE A 98 -15.98 -0.57 4.60
N GLY A 99 -15.60 -1.34 5.61
CA GLY A 99 -14.21 -1.75 5.82
C GLY A 99 -13.88 -3.05 5.09
N ILE A 100 -12.77 -3.07 4.37
CA ILE A 100 -12.23 -4.28 3.70
C ILE A 100 -10.78 -4.55 4.12
N ALA A 101 -10.28 -5.74 3.80
CA ALA A 101 -8.89 -6.10 3.96
C ALA A 101 -8.21 -6.39 2.60
N GLY A 102 -6.96 -5.97 2.43
CA GLY A 102 -6.19 -6.28 1.23
C GLY A 102 -4.78 -6.77 1.56
N SER A 103 -4.29 -7.65 0.68
CA SER A 103 -2.98 -8.27 0.84
C SER A 103 -1.86 -7.41 0.26
N ASP A 104 -2.18 -6.50 -0.66
CA ASP A 104 -1.20 -5.69 -1.39
C ASP A 104 -0.03 -6.57 -1.91
N SER A 105 -0.42 -7.65 -2.58
CA SER A 105 0.47 -8.79 -2.82
C SER A 105 1.43 -8.50 -3.96
N HIS A 106 2.71 -8.34 -3.63
CA HIS A 106 3.79 -8.15 -4.60
C HIS A 106 4.66 -9.39 -4.82
N VAL A 107 4.45 -10.45 -4.03
CA VAL A 107 5.11 -11.75 -4.14
C VAL A 107 4.09 -12.87 -3.98
N LEU A 108 4.36 -14.05 -4.53
CA LEU A 108 3.40 -15.16 -4.50
C LEU A 108 3.05 -15.61 -3.08
N SER A 109 4.01 -15.51 -2.16
CA SER A 109 3.87 -15.92 -0.76
C SER A 109 2.85 -15.07 0.03
N THR A 110 2.57 -13.84 -0.41
CA THR A 110 1.58 -12.95 0.25
C THR A 110 0.20 -12.97 -0.40
N LEU A 111 0.02 -13.71 -1.50
CA LEU A 111 -1.26 -13.82 -2.17
C LEU A 111 -2.30 -14.50 -1.26
N GLY A 112 -3.44 -13.85 -1.05
CA GLY A 112 -4.52 -14.37 -0.20
C GLY A 112 -4.27 -14.22 1.31
N ARG A 113 -3.27 -13.43 1.73
CA ARG A 113 -3.06 -13.08 3.15
C ARG A 113 -4.25 -12.37 3.77
N CYS A 114 -4.94 -11.56 2.97
CA CYS A 114 -6.24 -10.98 3.29
C CYS A 114 -7.28 -11.53 2.34
N VAL A 115 -8.44 -11.90 2.89
CA VAL A 115 -9.57 -12.40 2.12
C VAL A 115 -10.84 -11.75 2.62
N ASN A 116 -11.62 -11.20 1.69
CA ASN A 116 -12.98 -10.73 1.94
C ASN A 116 -13.96 -11.76 1.40
N LEU A 117 -15.03 -12.01 2.15
CA LEU A 117 -16.19 -12.77 1.71
C LEU A 117 -17.25 -11.80 1.21
N VAL A 118 -17.64 -11.94 -0.05
CA VAL A 118 -18.68 -11.13 -0.70
C VAL A 118 -19.91 -11.99 -0.92
N GLU A 119 -21.07 -11.56 -0.44
CA GLU A 119 -22.34 -12.27 -0.61
C GLU A 119 -22.99 -11.87 -1.94
N SER A 120 -22.58 -12.57 -2.99
CA SER A 120 -23.04 -12.34 -4.37
C SER A 120 -23.01 -13.64 -5.19
N GLU A 121 -23.68 -13.60 -6.33
CA GLU A 121 -23.38 -14.45 -7.46
C GLU A 121 -21.97 -14.16 -7.97
N ASN A 122 -21.36 -15.15 -8.65
CA ASN A 122 -20.01 -15.02 -9.19
C ASN A 122 -20.02 -14.27 -10.54
N THR A 123 -20.47 -13.03 -10.51
CA THR A 123 -20.52 -12.11 -11.67
C THR A 123 -19.97 -10.76 -11.26
N LEU A 124 -19.38 -10.01 -12.20
CA LEU A 124 -18.80 -8.70 -11.88
C LEU A 124 -19.85 -7.76 -11.27
N ASP A 125 -20.99 -7.61 -11.94
CA ASP A 125 -22.03 -6.66 -11.54
C ASP A 125 -22.58 -6.96 -10.14
N ASP A 126 -22.85 -8.23 -9.82
CA ASP A 126 -23.40 -8.59 -8.51
C ASP A 126 -22.35 -8.48 -7.39
N VAL A 127 -21.07 -8.74 -7.69
CA VAL A 127 -19.96 -8.50 -6.75
C VAL A 127 -19.83 -7.01 -6.44
N LEU A 128 -19.83 -6.14 -7.47
CA LEU A 128 -19.75 -4.69 -7.28
C LEU A 128 -20.98 -4.16 -6.52
N TYR A 129 -22.17 -4.67 -6.84
CA TYR A 129 -23.39 -4.35 -6.11
C TYR A 129 -23.25 -4.73 -4.63
N ALA A 130 -22.84 -5.97 -4.33
CA ALA A 130 -22.68 -6.45 -2.96
C ALA A 130 -21.66 -5.61 -2.17
N MET A 131 -20.54 -5.25 -2.80
CA MET A 131 -19.52 -4.36 -2.22
C MET A 131 -20.10 -2.98 -1.85
N LYS A 132 -20.90 -2.35 -2.72
CA LYS A 132 -21.54 -1.04 -2.45
C LYS A 132 -22.60 -1.09 -1.36
N HIS A 133 -23.24 -2.25 -1.17
CA HIS A 133 -24.39 -2.41 -0.27
C HIS A 133 -24.05 -3.15 1.03
N SER A 134 -22.78 -3.07 1.48
CA SER A 134 -22.31 -3.67 2.75
C SER A 134 -22.52 -5.19 2.85
N ARG A 135 -22.61 -5.89 1.72
CA ARG A 135 -22.66 -7.36 1.64
C ARG A 135 -21.27 -7.97 1.50
N ILE A 136 -20.33 -7.43 2.26
CA ILE A 136 -18.92 -7.82 2.29
C ILE A 136 -18.44 -7.90 3.74
N THR A 137 -17.74 -8.98 4.07
CA THR A 137 -17.15 -9.19 5.40
C THR A 137 -15.70 -9.67 5.26
N ILE A 138 -14.87 -9.40 6.26
CA ILE A 138 -13.48 -9.83 6.26
C ILE A 138 -13.41 -11.26 6.80
N GLN A 139 -12.94 -12.20 5.98
CA GLN A 139 -12.82 -13.61 6.36
C GLN A 139 -11.47 -13.90 7.03
N ASN A 140 -10.39 -13.35 6.49
CA ASN A 140 -9.04 -13.59 6.99
C ASN A 140 -8.17 -12.34 6.84
N THR A 141 -7.28 -12.12 7.81
CA THR A 141 -6.25 -11.10 7.77
C THR A 141 -4.93 -11.67 8.28
N GLY A 142 -3.82 -11.25 7.68
CA GLY A 142 -2.51 -11.68 8.11
C GLY A 142 -1.44 -10.71 7.65
N TYR A 143 -0.62 -10.23 8.57
CA TYR A 143 0.54 -9.41 8.22
C TYR A 143 1.52 -10.21 7.37
N ALA A 144 2.13 -9.54 6.40
CA ALA A 144 3.29 -10.07 5.70
C ALA A 144 4.42 -10.31 6.69
N HIS A 145 5.07 -11.47 6.59
CA HIS A 145 6.22 -11.81 7.41
C HIS A 145 7.49 -11.19 6.86
N GLU A 146 8.48 -11.04 7.75
CA GLU A 146 9.82 -10.55 7.40
C GLU A 146 10.40 -11.21 6.14
N LYS A 147 10.30 -12.54 6.03
CA LYS A 147 10.82 -13.28 4.86
C LYS A 147 10.13 -12.88 3.56
N GLU A 148 8.82 -12.63 3.60
CA GLU A 148 8.01 -12.25 2.46
C GLU A 148 8.29 -10.80 2.05
N THR A 149 8.47 -9.90 3.02
CA THR A 149 8.91 -8.53 2.73
C THR A 149 10.32 -8.49 2.15
N LEU A 150 11.24 -9.31 2.66
CA LEU A 150 12.59 -9.44 2.10
C LEU A 150 12.58 -10.05 0.69
N GLU A 151 11.70 -11.00 0.41
CA GLU A 151 11.46 -11.54 -0.94
C GLU A 151 10.99 -10.44 -1.90
N HIS A 152 10.06 -9.59 -1.46
CA HIS A 152 9.60 -8.45 -2.25
C HIS A 152 10.73 -7.43 -2.49
N ILE A 153 11.51 -7.08 -1.48
CA ILE A 153 12.67 -6.19 -1.63
C ILE A 153 13.68 -6.78 -2.63
N LYS A 154 13.96 -8.08 -2.53
CA LYS A 154 14.81 -8.81 -3.47
C LYS A 154 14.31 -8.71 -4.91
N TYR A 155 13.01 -8.90 -5.11
CA TYR A 155 12.37 -8.76 -6.41
C TYR A 155 12.57 -7.34 -6.97
N LYS A 156 12.31 -6.30 -6.17
CA LYS A 156 12.51 -4.90 -6.58
C LYS A 156 13.96 -4.60 -6.95
N ILE A 157 14.92 -5.00 -6.11
CA ILE A 157 16.35 -4.77 -6.40
C ILE A 157 16.77 -5.45 -7.69
N ASN A 158 16.36 -6.70 -7.91
CA ASN A 158 16.79 -7.46 -9.08
C ASN A 158 16.15 -6.96 -10.39
N ASN A 159 14.93 -6.43 -10.35
CA ASN A 159 14.21 -5.97 -11.56
C ASN A 159 14.36 -4.46 -11.83
N SER A 160 14.96 -3.70 -10.92
CA SER A 160 15.05 -2.23 -11.04
C SER A 160 16.47 -1.70 -10.78
N LYS A 161 17.52 -2.50 -11.06
CA LYS A 161 18.91 -2.12 -10.77
C LYS A 161 19.31 -0.78 -11.40
N ASP A 162 19.03 -0.61 -12.69
CA ASP A 162 19.42 0.60 -13.41
C ASP A 162 18.68 1.83 -12.89
N TYR A 163 17.37 1.68 -12.67
CA TYR A 163 16.53 2.70 -12.05
C TYR A 163 17.04 3.09 -10.65
N LEU A 164 17.38 2.12 -9.80
CA LEU A 164 17.93 2.39 -8.47
C LEU A 164 19.25 3.15 -8.56
N ALA A 165 20.14 2.77 -9.48
CA ALA A 165 21.42 3.44 -9.67
C ALA A 165 21.25 4.90 -10.14
N GLU A 166 20.30 5.16 -11.02
CA GLU A 166 19.95 6.51 -11.48
C GLU A 166 19.31 7.34 -10.35
N TYR A 167 18.31 6.79 -9.67
CA TYR A 167 17.63 7.43 -8.55
C TYR A 167 18.60 7.81 -7.41
N ILE A 168 19.54 6.93 -7.07
CA ILE A 168 20.58 7.21 -6.08
C ILE A 168 21.47 8.37 -6.53
N ARG A 169 21.85 8.42 -7.81
CA ARG A 169 22.71 9.48 -8.36
C ARG A 169 22.02 10.84 -8.31
N GLU A 170 20.72 10.86 -8.63
CA GLU A 170 19.93 12.09 -8.65
C GLU A 170 19.60 12.60 -7.24
N HIS A 171 19.11 11.74 -6.35
CA HIS A 171 18.59 12.16 -5.04
C HIS A 171 19.60 12.06 -3.90
N TYR A 172 20.68 11.28 -4.05
CA TYR A 172 21.67 11.04 -2.99
C TYR A 172 23.13 11.21 -3.45
N PRO A 173 23.51 12.30 -4.14
CA PRO A 173 24.85 12.46 -4.71
C PRO A 173 25.97 12.38 -3.65
N ASN A 174 25.77 12.98 -2.48
CA ASN A 174 26.75 12.98 -1.38
C ASN A 174 26.92 11.61 -0.69
N SER A 175 25.96 10.70 -0.88
CA SER A 175 25.94 9.37 -0.25
C SER A 175 25.91 8.23 -1.28
N GLN A 176 26.10 8.56 -2.57
CA GLN A 176 26.03 7.60 -3.67
C GLN A 176 27.00 6.43 -3.47
N TRP A 177 28.21 6.70 -2.97
CA TRP A 177 29.22 5.69 -2.71
C TRP A 177 28.72 4.63 -1.70
N MET A 178 28.02 5.07 -0.65
CA MET A 178 27.51 4.22 0.42
C MET A 178 26.39 3.32 -0.10
N PHE A 179 25.41 3.89 -0.83
CA PHE A 179 24.33 3.10 -1.42
C PHE A 179 24.84 2.12 -2.48
N SER A 180 25.84 2.53 -3.28
CA SER A 180 26.48 1.65 -4.26
C SER A 180 27.22 0.49 -3.59
N LEU A 181 27.88 0.74 -2.46
CA LEU A 181 28.50 -0.31 -1.66
C LEU A 181 27.45 -1.29 -1.11
N LEU A 182 26.33 -0.78 -0.57
CA LEU A 182 25.25 -1.61 -0.06
C LEU A 182 24.64 -2.51 -1.15
N LEU A 183 24.38 -1.98 -2.34
CA LEU A 183 23.88 -2.76 -3.47
C LEU A 183 24.88 -3.83 -3.92
N ARG A 184 26.18 -3.52 -3.96
CA ARG A 184 27.22 -4.53 -4.26
C ARG A 184 27.28 -5.62 -3.19
N MET A 185 27.22 -5.26 -1.91
CA MET A 185 27.16 -6.22 -0.82
C MET A 185 25.90 -7.10 -0.91
N TYR A 186 24.77 -6.52 -1.31
CA TYR A 186 23.53 -7.25 -1.55
C TYR A 186 23.69 -8.27 -2.67
N ASP A 187 24.26 -7.87 -3.81
CA ASP A 187 24.52 -8.76 -4.94
C ASP A 187 25.49 -9.90 -4.61
N LEU A 188 26.48 -9.67 -3.74
CA LEU A 188 27.41 -10.71 -3.30
C LEU A 188 26.72 -11.79 -2.44
N ASN A 189 25.76 -11.40 -1.58
CA ASN A 189 25.05 -12.35 -0.72
C ASN A 189 23.63 -11.87 -0.36
N GLN A 190 22.67 -12.14 -1.24
CA GLN A 190 21.27 -11.75 -1.07
C GLN A 190 20.57 -12.46 0.10
N ASN A 191 21.11 -13.59 0.58
CA ASN A 191 20.52 -14.38 1.67
C ASN A 191 21.20 -14.11 3.03
N SER A 192 22.02 -13.07 3.13
CA SER A 192 22.72 -12.72 4.37
C SER A 192 21.74 -12.31 5.48
N TYR A 193 22.02 -12.76 6.72
CA TYR A 193 21.30 -12.31 7.92
C TYR A 193 21.44 -10.80 8.17
N LEU A 194 22.46 -10.15 7.60
CA LEU A 194 22.61 -8.71 7.65
C LEU A 194 21.36 -7.97 7.15
N TRP A 195 20.71 -8.47 6.10
CA TRP A 195 19.52 -7.83 5.54
C TRP A 195 18.30 -7.93 6.47
N SER A 196 18.20 -9.03 7.23
CA SER A 196 17.22 -9.18 8.31
C SER A 196 17.42 -8.13 9.41
N LEU A 197 18.67 -7.89 9.82
CA LEU A 197 18.99 -6.89 10.83
C LEU A 197 18.66 -5.46 10.34
N ILE A 198 19.07 -5.13 9.12
CA ILE A 198 18.77 -3.83 8.49
C ILE A 198 17.25 -3.64 8.39
N TYR A 199 16.52 -4.64 7.90
CA TYR A 199 15.06 -4.61 7.81
C TYR A 199 14.40 -4.36 9.17
N LYS A 200 14.80 -5.08 10.22
CA LYS A 200 14.26 -4.91 11.58
C LYS A 200 14.49 -3.50 12.12
N LEU A 201 15.69 -2.95 11.90
CA LEU A 201 16.01 -1.58 12.28
C LEU A 201 15.13 -0.57 11.51
N SER A 202 14.98 -0.76 10.19
CA SER A 202 14.11 0.09 9.36
C SER A 202 12.66 0.04 9.84
N VAL A 203 12.11 -1.15 10.09
CA VAL A 203 10.74 -1.32 10.62
C VAL A 203 10.57 -0.68 11.99
N TYR A 204 11.57 -0.79 12.86
CA TYR A 204 11.56 -0.12 14.17
C TYR A 204 11.47 1.41 14.02
N LEU A 205 12.27 2.00 13.14
CA LEU A 205 12.23 3.45 12.88
C LEU A 205 10.89 3.88 12.25
N MET A 206 10.40 3.14 11.26
CA MET A 206 9.11 3.40 10.62
C MET A 206 7.95 3.34 11.62
N LYS A 207 7.96 2.37 12.55
CA LYS A 207 6.98 2.28 13.65
C LYS A 207 6.95 3.54 14.52
N ARG A 208 8.12 4.13 14.80
CA ARG A 208 8.19 5.39 15.58
C ARG A 208 7.59 6.55 14.80
N ILE A 209 7.87 6.66 13.51
CA ILE A 209 7.27 7.67 12.64
C ILE A 209 5.75 7.50 12.60
N SER A 210 5.27 6.27 12.40
CA SER A 210 3.83 5.98 12.33
C SER A 210 3.13 6.33 13.62
N LYS A 211 3.72 6.00 14.78
CA LYS A 211 3.20 6.44 16.07
C LYS A 211 3.03 7.96 16.15
N LYS A 212 4.02 8.74 15.69
CA LYS A 212 3.95 10.22 15.70
C LYS A 212 2.84 10.74 14.78
N ILE A 213 2.69 10.18 13.58
CA ILE A 213 1.67 10.61 12.62
C ILE A 213 0.26 10.17 13.02
N ASN A 214 0.14 8.90 13.44
CA ASN A 214 -1.14 8.23 13.62
C ASN A 214 -1.75 8.36 15.00
N LEU A 215 -0.95 8.70 16.02
CA LEU A 215 -1.45 8.92 17.38
C LEU A 215 -1.19 10.33 17.92
N LEU A 216 -0.20 11.06 17.39
CA LEU A 216 0.18 12.38 17.89
C LEU A 216 -0.03 13.50 16.85
N ASP A 217 -0.66 13.18 15.71
CA ASP A 217 -1.01 14.10 14.62
C ASP A 217 0.16 14.99 14.14
N TYR A 218 1.36 14.42 14.09
CA TYR A 218 2.52 15.09 13.49
C TYR A 218 2.30 15.33 11.99
N ASP A 219 2.87 16.43 11.48
CA ASP A 219 2.84 16.75 10.05
C ASP A 219 3.55 15.68 9.22
N VAL A 220 2.88 15.25 8.14
CA VAL A 220 3.33 14.23 7.20
C VAL A 220 4.12 14.81 6.03
N SER A 221 4.11 16.14 5.85
CA SER A 221 4.76 16.83 4.73
C SER A 221 6.25 16.48 4.57
N PRO A 222 7.05 16.29 5.64
CA PRO A 222 8.45 15.86 5.51
C PRO A 222 8.63 14.48 4.83
N LEU A 223 7.62 13.60 4.87
CA LEU A 223 7.69 12.29 4.24
C LEU A 223 7.44 12.34 2.72
N LYS A 224 6.80 13.39 2.20
CA LYS A 224 6.42 13.49 0.77
C LYS A 224 7.63 13.41 -0.15
N ASN A 225 8.75 14.02 0.26
CA ASN A 225 9.98 14.04 -0.52
C ASN A 225 10.77 12.73 -0.46
N ARG A 226 10.31 11.75 0.35
CA ARG A 226 10.96 10.44 0.56
C ARG A 226 12.45 10.56 0.89
N ASN A 227 12.84 11.65 1.56
CA ASN A 227 14.22 11.92 1.93
C ASN A 227 14.58 11.16 3.21
N ILE A 228 15.58 10.27 3.13
CA ILE A 228 15.99 9.44 4.26
C ILE A 228 16.42 10.27 5.48
N ALA A 229 17.07 11.42 5.29
CA ALA A 229 17.50 12.26 6.42
C ALA A 229 16.30 12.85 7.18
N ASP A 230 15.27 13.31 6.46
CA ASP A 230 14.05 13.85 7.08
C ASP A 230 13.23 12.75 7.75
N MET A 231 13.13 11.57 7.13
CA MET A 231 12.53 10.39 7.75
C MET A 231 13.27 9.99 9.05
N LEU A 232 14.60 9.99 9.05
CA LEU A 232 15.40 9.69 10.24
C LEU A 232 15.21 10.73 11.34
N ARG A 233 15.23 12.02 11.02
CA ARG A 233 14.92 13.10 11.98
C ARG A 233 13.55 12.93 12.60
N MET A 234 12.56 12.50 11.80
CA MET A 234 11.22 12.23 12.29
C MET A 234 11.14 10.96 13.14
N ALA A 235 11.95 9.94 12.86
CA ALA A 235 11.96 8.70 13.61
C ALA A 235 12.60 8.82 15.01
N VAL A 236 13.60 9.71 15.15
CA VAL A 236 14.34 9.93 16.41
C VAL A 236 13.49 10.69 17.43
#